data_AF-A0A7V6V3X8-F1
#
_entry.id   AF-A0A7V6V3X8-F1
#
_cell.length_a   1.000
_cell.length_b   1.000
_cell.length_c   1.000
_cell.angle_alpha   90.00
_cell.angle_beta   90.00
_cell.angle_gamma   90.00
#
_symmetry.space_group_name_H-M   'P 1'
#
loop_
_entity.id
_entity.type
_entity.pdbx_description
1 polymer ?
#
loop_
_entity_poly.entity_id
_entity_poly.type
_entity_poly.pdbx_seq_one_letter_code
_entity_poly.pdbx_strand_id
1 'polypeptide(L)'
;EHNQKLQFTILIGDYIFGRILKLLLEAEAGSLLDDFSQLMCEISEGMMLEFKTDSAVDFVLQKTRGSLYSTAFLTAARMARLDKEQVRDYEEIGYHLGLALELMYKQENTLSEQYRMETETLIEEFGLHCSDTAYILEPFVRELFKGFLVIPAAVG
;
A
#
# COMPACT_ATOMS: atom_id res chain seq x y z
N GLU A 1 -4.95 -21.28 -27.93
CA GLU A 1 -5.45 -19.92 -27.63
C GLU A 1 -5.13 -19.42 -26.20
N HIS A 2 -5.23 -20.25 -25.15
CA HIS A 2 -4.96 -19.83 -23.76
C HIS A 2 -3.53 -19.26 -23.51
N ASN A 3 -2.54 -19.76 -24.26
CA ASN A 3 -1.13 -19.35 -24.14
C ASN A 3 -0.85 -17.93 -24.69
N GLN A 4 -1.56 -17.49 -25.73
CA GLN A 4 -1.34 -16.16 -26.33
C GLN A 4 -1.84 -15.02 -25.44
N LYS A 5 -3.00 -15.20 -24.78
CA LYS A 5 -3.50 -14.20 -23.82
C LYS A 5 -2.56 -14.04 -22.63
N LEU A 6 -2.06 -15.14 -22.08
CA LEU A 6 -1.09 -15.12 -20.99
C LEU A 6 0.22 -14.44 -21.41
N GLN A 7 0.78 -14.80 -22.57
CA GLN A 7 1.98 -14.14 -23.11
C GLN A 7 1.77 -12.64 -23.33
N PHE A 8 0.61 -12.23 -23.82
CA PHE A 8 0.28 -10.82 -24.03
C PHE A 8 0.15 -10.06 -22.70
N THR A 9 -0.47 -10.65 -21.68
CA THR A 9 -0.55 -10.06 -20.34
C THR A 9 0.83 -9.89 -19.70
N ILE A 10 1.71 -10.89 -19.83
CA ILE A 10 3.10 -10.79 -19.35
C ILE A 10 3.82 -9.64 -20.04
N LEU A 11 3.71 -9.54 -21.37
CA LEU A 11 4.36 -8.49 -22.15
C LEU A 11 3.87 -7.08 -21.77
N ILE A 12 2.57 -6.92 -21.50
CA ILE A 12 2.01 -5.65 -21.02
C ILE A 12 2.59 -5.31 -19.63
N GLY A 13 2.69 -6.28 -18.74
CA GLY A 13 3.32 -6.11 -17.42
C GLY A 13 4.75 -5.60 -17.55
N ASP A 14 5.59 -6.30 -18.33
CA ASP A 14 6.99 -5.93 -18.57
C ASP A 14 7.11 -4.51 -19.16
N TYR A 15 6.23 -4.16 -20.10
CA TYR A 15 6.18 -2.82 -20.68
C TYR A 15 5.83 -1.74 -19.65
N ILE A 16 4.82 -1.98 -18.80
CA ILE A 16 4.42 -1.05 -17.75
C ILE A 16 5.57 -0.85 -16.75
N PHE A 17 6.26 -1.92 -16.34
CA PHE A 17 7.42 -1.82 -15.46
C PHE A 17 8.56 -1.01 -16.09
N GLY A 18 8.91 -1.31 -17.34
CA GLY A 18 9.90 -0.52 -18.07
C GLY A 18 9.51 0.95 -18.19
N ARG A 19 8.21 1.25 -18.35
CA ARG A 19 7.71 2.62 -18.43
C ARG A 19 7.81 3.34 -17.08
N ILE A 20 7.48 2.68 -15.97
CA ILE A 20 7.61 3.24 -14.61
C ILE A 20 9.07 3.55 -14.30
N LEU A 21 10.00 2.61 -14.57
CA LEU A 21 11.43 2.84 -14.37
C LEU A 21 11.95 4.03 -15.18
N LYS A 22 11.48 4.14 -16.44
CA LYS A 22 11.80 5.31 -17.29
C LYS A 22 11.26 6.60 -16.69
N LEU A 23 10.03 6.62 -16.19
CA LEU A 23 9.44 7.81 -15.56
C LEU A 23 10.19 8.23 -14.29
N LEU A 24 10.64 7.27 -13.48
CA LEU A 24 11.46 7.55 -12.28
C LEU A 24 12.79 8.18 -12.66
N LEU A 25 13.44 7.70 -13.71
CA LEU A 25 14.68 8.29 -14.22
C LEU A 25 14.44 9.70 -14.80
N GLU A 26 13.37 9.88 -15.58
CA GLU A 26 12.98 11.18 -16.16
C GLU A 26 12.61 12.22 -15.08
N ALA A 27 12.09 11.77 -13.94
CA ALA A 27 11.76 12.62 -12.79
C ALA A 27 12.95 12.86 -11.83
N GLU A 28 14.16 12.40 -12.19
CA GLU A 28 15.35 12.43 -11.33
C GLU A 28 15.14 11.73 -9.96
N ALA A 29 14.14 10.85 -9.87
CA ALA A 29 13.75 10.13 -8.66
C ALA A 29 14.51 8.80 -8.51
N GLY A 30 15.77 8.77 -8.97
CA GLY A 30 16.60 7.55 -8.98
C GLY A 30 16.80 6.92 -7.60
N SER A 31 16.71 7.71 -6.53
CA SER A 31 16.78 7.23 -5.15
C SER A 31 15.60 6.34 -4.73
N LEU A 32 14.47 6.39 -5.45
CA LEU A 32 13.30 5.55 -5.17
C LEU A 32 13.36 4.19 -5.88
N LEU A 33 14.35 4.00 -6.76
CA LEU A 33 14.42 2.81 -7.61
C LEU A 33 14.61 1.53 -6.78
N ASP A 34 15.35 1.63 -5.67
CA ASP A 34 15.53 0.54 -4.71
C ASP A 34 14.19 0.19 -4.04
N ASP A 35 13.42 1.19 -3.60
CA ASP A 35 12.10 0.98 -2.97
C ASP A 35 11.13 0.30 -3.94
N PHE A 36 11.10 0.75 -5.20
CA PHE A 36 10.28 0.13 -6.24
C PHE A 36 10.72 -1.31 -6.53
N SER A 37 12.03 -1.58 -6.55
CA SER A 37 12.53 -2.94 -6.77
C SER A 37 12.13 -3.87 -5.62
N GLN A 38 12.19 -3.39 -4.38
CA GLN A 38 11.80 -4.15 -3.20
C GLN A 38 10.29 -4.43 -3.20
N LEU A 39 9.46 -3.42 -3.50
CA LEU A 39 8.02 -3.57 -3.68
C LEU A 39 7.69 -4.67 -4.70
N MET A 40 8.39 -4.67 -5.84
CA MET A 40 8.18 -5.65 -6.89
C MET A 40 8.52 -7.07 -6.44
N CYS A 41 9.60 -7.23 -5.67
CA CYS A 41 9.95 -8.51 -5.06
C CYS A 41 8.86 -8.97 -4.09
N GLU A 42 8.40 -8.11 -3.18
CA GLU A 42 7.41 -8.47 -2.17
C GLU A 42 6.06 -8.86 -2.78
N ILE A 43 5.57 -8.09 -3.75
CA ILE A 43 4.34 -8.43 -4.48
C ILE A 43 4.52 -9.78 -5.19
N SER A 44 5.66 -10.01 -5.85
CA SER A 44 5.91 -11.25 -6.57
C SER A 44 5.96 -12.46 -5.63
N GLU A 45 6.55 -12.31 -4.44
CA GLU A 45 6.53 -13.31 -3.38
C GLU A 45 5.11 -13.58 -2.89
N GLY A 46 4.32 -12.53 -2.61
CA GLY A 46 2.94 -12.64 -2.15
C GLY A 46 2.05 -13.39 -3.15
N MET A 47 2.15 -13.04 -4.44
CA MET A 47 1.45 -13.75 -5.51
C MET A 47 1.88 -15.22 -5.59
N MET A 48 3.18 -15.51 -5.44
CA MET A 48 3.68 -16.88 -5.47
C MET A 48 3.12 -17.72 -4.32
N LEU A 49 2.95 -17.12 -3.14
CA LEU A 49 2.37 -17.77 -1.96
C LEU A 49 0.88 -18.05 -2.10
N GLU A 50 0.14 -17.17 -2.77
CA GLU A 50 -1.27 -17.36 -3.13
C GLU A 50 -1.44 -18.59 -4.04
N PHE A 51 -0.51 -18.81 -4.98
CA PHE A 51 -0.58 -19.94 -5.91
C PHE A 51 -0.10 -21.28 -5.34
N LYS A 52 0.85 -21.28 -4.38
CA LYS A 52 1.56 -22.50 -3.96
C LYS A 52 1.13 -23.07 -2.61
N THR A 53 0.44 -22.31 -1.79
CA THR A 53 0.14 -22.70 -0.41
C THR A 53 -1.30 -22.32 -0.07
N ASP A 54 -1.92 -23.09 0.82
CA ASP A 54 -3.18 -22.73 1.50
C ASP A 54 -2.88 -21.63 2.55
N SER A 55 -2.11 -20.62 2.14
CA SER A 55 -1.63 -19.53 2.97
C SER A 55 -2.83 -18.78 3.52
N ALA A 56 -2.77 -18.35 4.80
CA ALA A 56 -3.76 -17.44 5.33
C ALA A 56 -3.86 -16.21 4.42
N VAL A 57 -5.08 -15.91 3.96
CA VAL A 57 -5.40 -14.78 3.04
C VAL A 57 -4.78 -13.47 3.52
N ASP A 58 -4.63 -13.31 4.83
CA ASP A 58 -3.96 -12.21 5.51
C ASP A 58 -2.49 -12.05 5.08
N PHE A 59 -1.71 -13.13 5.04
CA PHE A 59 -0.28 -13.06 4.72
C PHE A 59 -0.03 -12.66 3.25
N VAL A 60 -0.88 -13.14 2.33
CA VAL A 60 -0.85 -12.72 0.92
C VAL A 60 -1.19 -11.23 0.82
N LEU A 61 -2.18 -10.77 1.58
CA LEU A 61 -2.60 -9.37 1.57
C LEU A 61 -1.50 -8.44 2.08
N GLN A 62 -0.80 -8.81 3.15
CA GLN A 62 0.33 -8.08 3.71
C GLN A 62 1.45 -7.91 2.68
N LYS A 63 1.87 -9.01 2.02
CA LYS A 63 2.94 -9.02 1.02
C LYS A 63 2.60 -8.31 -0.29
N THR A 64 1.32 -8.15 -0.60
CA THR A 64 0.88 -7.53 -1.86
C THR A 64 0.40 -6.10 -1.63
N ARG A 65 -0.70 -5.94 -0.91
CA ARG A 65 -1.34 -4.66 -0.66
C ARG A 65 -0.63 -3.88 0.43
N GLY A 66 -0.27 -4.53 1.54
CA GLY A 66 0.50 -3.88 2.61
C GLY A 66 1.77 -3.23 2.07
N SER A 67 2.57 -4.00 1.33
CA SER A 67 3.78 -3.51 0.64
C SER A 67 3.51 -2.35 -0.32
N LEU A 68 2.42 -2.41 -1.09
CA LEU A 68 2.05 -1.36 -2.05
C LEU A 68 1.75 -0.02 -1.35
N TYR A 69 0.88 -0.05 -0.34
CA TYR A 69 0.52 1.17 0.39
C TYR A 69 1.68 1.70 1.24
N SER A 70 2.42 0.80 1.89
CA SER A 70 3.65 1.12 2.62
C SER A 70 4.65 1.87 1.72
N THR A 71 4.96 1.31 0.55
CA THR A 71 5.91 1.92 -0.40
C THR A 71 5.41 3.26 -0.93
N ALA A 72 4.10 3.41 -1.16
CA ALA A 72 3.52 4.69 -1.59
C ALA A 72 3.74 5.80 -0.55
N PHE A 73 3.54 5.49 0.73
CA PHE A 73 3.79 6.45 1.80
C PHE A 73 5.29 6.69 2.01
N LEU A 74 6.10 5.63 2.04
CA LEU A 74 7.56 5.70 2.14
C LEU A 74 8.16 6.65 1.08
N THR A 75 7.78 6.44 -0.18
CA THR A 75 8.27 7.25 -1.30
C THR A 75 7.81 8.70 -1.20
N ALA A 76 6.56 8.96 -0.79
CA ALA A 76 6.06 10.31 -0.54
C ALA A 76 6.83 11.02 0.59
N ALA A 77 7.07 10.34 1.72
CA ALA A 77 7.82 10.89 2.85
C ALA A 77 9.28 11.22 2.47
N ARG A 78 9.94 10.34 1.71
CA ARG A 78 11.29 10.58 1.18
C ARG A 78 11.33 11.75 0.22
N MET A 79 10.34 11.87 -0.67
CA MET A 79 10.23 13.01 -1.59
C MET A 79 9.97 14.33 -0.86
N ALA A 80 9.21 14.29 0.23
CA ALA A 80 9.00 15.44 1.14
C ALA A 80 10.23 15.74 2.02
N ARG A 81 11.27 14.91 1.97
CA ARG A 81 12.52 15.03 2.75
C ARG A 81 12.28 15.05 4.26
N LEU A 82 11.31 14.27 4.71
CA LEU A 82 11.09 14.04 6.13
C LEU A 82 12.31 13.35 6.76
N ASP A 83 12.46 13.47 8.08
CA ASP A 83 13.53 12.77 8.78
C ASP A 83 13.29 11.25 8.82
N LYS A 84 14.30 10.48 9.24
CA LYS A 84 14.25 9.02 9.19
C LYS A 84 13.15 8.41 10.06
N GLU A 85 12.84 9.03 11.19
CA GLU A 85 11.80 8.55 12.11
C GLU A 85 10.44 8.82 11.49
N GLN A 86 10.22 10.06 11.04
CA GLN A 86 9.01 10.43 10.31
C GLN A 86 8.76 9.60 9.04
N VAL A 87 9.82 9.28 8.29
CA VAL A 87 9.71 8.42 7.10
C VAL A 87 9.20 7.03 7.47
N ARG A 88 9.70 6.46 8.58
CA ARG A 88 9.29 5.15 9.07
C ARG A 88 7.84 5.17 9.57
N ASP A 89 7.47 6.19 10.35
CA ASP A 89 6.11 6.32 10.85
C ASP A 89 5.12 6.46 9.69
N TYR A 90 5.46 7.24 8.67
CA TYR A 90 4.63 7.42 7.49
C TYR A 90 4.48 6.13 6.68
N GLU A 91 5.57 5.37 6.52
CA GLU A 91 5.56 4.03 5.93
C GLU A 91 4.61 3.07 6.68
N GLU A 92 4.69 3.06 8.01
CA GLU A 92 3.86 2.22 8.88
C GLU A 92 2.37 2.62 8.81
N ILE A 93 2.08 3.93 8.84
CA ILE A 93 0.72 4.44 8.61
C ILE A 93 0.18 3.94 7.27
N GLY A 94 0.96 4.03 6.19
CA GLY A 94 0.57 3.55 4.87
C GLY A 94 0.24 2.06 4.88
N TYR A 95 1.07 1.25 5.54
CA TYR A 95 0.87 -0.19 5.70
C TYR A 95 -0.47 -0.52 6.38
N HIS A 96 -0.71 0.01 7.59
CA HIS A 96 -1.92 -0.29 8.35
C HIS A 96 -3.18 0.28 7.67
N LEU A 97 -3.11 1.49 7.12
CA LEU A 97 -4.22 2.10 6.37
C LEU A 97 -4.59 1.25 5.16
N GLY A 98 -3.61 0.84 4.37
CA GLY A 98 -3.83 0.01 3.18
C GLY A 98 -4.51 -1.31 3.51
N LEU A 99 -4.05 -1.99 4.55
CA LEU A 99 -4.65 -3.25 4.99
C LEU A 99 -6.05 -3.06 5.56
N ALA A 100 -6.28 -2.01 6.34
CA ALA A 100 -7.62 -1.68 6.83
C ALA A 100 -8.60 -1.52 5.64
N LEU A 101 -8.24 -0.71 4.64
CA LEU A 101 -9.11 -0.45 3.48
C LEU A 101 -9.39 -1.71 2.65
N GLU A 102 -8.37 -2.54 2.40
CA GLU A 102 -8.53 -3.77 1.62
C GLU A 102 -9.36 -4.82 2.36
N LEU A 103 -9.22 -4.93 3.69
CA LEU A 103 -10.02 -5.82 4.52
C LEU A 103 -11.47 -5.34 4.65
N MET A 104 -11.69 -4.02 4.77
CA MET A 104 -13.05 -3.44 4.70
C MET A 104 -13.72 -3.76 3.37
N TYR A 105 -13.00 -3.62 2.26
CA TYR A 105 -13.50 -3.98 0.93
C TYR A 105 -13.87 -5.47 0.82
N LYS A 106 -13.07 -6.34 1.46
CA LYS A 106 -13.33 -7.79 1.53
C LYS A 106 -14.36 -8.19 2.60
N GLN A 107 -14.92 -7.24 3.35
CA GLN A 107 -15.88 -7.46 4.45
C GLN A 107 -15.34 -8.28 5.64
N GLU A 108 -14.02 -8.27 5.83
CA GLU A 108 -13.33 -8.93 6.96
C GLU A 108 -13.28 -8.02 8.19
N ASN A 109 -14.45 -7.76 8.77
CA ASN A 109 -14.69 -6.66 9.72
C ASN A 109 -13.81 -6.66 10.97
N THR A 110 -13.45 -7.83 11.51
CA THR A 110 -12.65 -7.88 12.76
C THR A 110 -11.21 -7.44 12.54
N LEU A 111 -10.57 -7.94 11.48
CA LEU A 111 -9.19 -7.58 11.14
C LEU A 111 -9.12 -6.14 10.62
N SER A 112 -10.11 -5.72 9.83
CA SER A 112 -10.14 -4.34 9.33
C SER A 112 -10.23 -3.31 10.46
N GLU A 113 -11.03 -3.58 11.49
CA GLU A 113 -11.13 -2.68 12.66
C GLU A 113 -9.83 -2.64 13.47
N GLN A 114 -9.11 -3.76 13.57
CA GLN A 114 -7.80 -3.77 14.22
C GLN A 114 -6.81 -2.84 13.48
N TYR A 115 -6.65 -3.03 12.17
CA TYR A 115 -5.76 -2.18 11.36
C TYR A 115 -6.23 -0.72 11.34
N ARG A 116 -7.53 -0.45 11.40
CA ARG A 116 -8.08 0.91 11.54
C ARG A 116 -7.63 1.57 12.85
N MET A 117 -7.77 0.88 13.98
CA MET A 117 -7.35 1.41 15.29
C MET A 117 -5.83 1.66 15.36
N GLU A 118 -5.04 0.75 14.80
CA GLU A 118 -3.58 0.92 14.69
C GLU A 118 -3.23 2.14 13.83
N THR A 119 -3.91 2.33 12.69
CA THR A 119 -3.74 3.51 11.84
C THR A 119 -4.04 4.82 12.58
N GLU A 120 -5.15 4.87 13.31
CA GLU A 120 -5.55 6.07 14.08
C GLU A 120 -4.52 6.40 15.16
N THR A 121 -4.03 5.38 15.86
CA THR A 121 -3.00 5.56 16.91
C THR A 121 -1.69 6.10 16.32
N LEU A 122 -1.23 5.51 15.20
CA LEU A 122 0.00 5.94 14.53
C LEU A 122 -0.11 7.39 14.00
N ILE A 123 -1.28 7.80 13.51
CA ILE A 123 -1.49 9.18 13.05
C ILE A 123 -1.46 10.17 14.22
N GLU A 124 -2.06 9.82 15.37
CA GLU A 124 -2.01 10.64 16.58
C GLU A 124 -0.57 10.81 17.08
N GLU A 125 0.21 9.71 17.13
CA GLU A 125 1.62 9.73 17.50
C GLU A 125 2.45 10.56 16.51
N PHE A 126 2.26 10.35 15.20
CA PHE A 126 2.93 11.12 14.16
C PHE A 126 2.63 12.63 14.25
N GLY A 127 1.39 12.99 14.63
CA GLY A 127 0.98 14.38 14.83
C GLY A 127 1.69 15.10 15.98
N LEU A 128 2.20 14.36 16.98
CA LEU A 128 3.04 14.94 18.03
C LEU A 128 4.42 15.37 17.50
N HIS A 129 4.90 14.74 16.42
CA HIS A 129 6.22 14.95 15.83
C HIS A 129 6.19 15.79 14.54
N CYS A 130 5.05 15.84 13.83
CA CYS A 130 4.91 16.51 12.54
C CYS A 130 3.52 17.17 12.37
N SER A 131 3.31 18.30 13.02
CA SER A 131 1.99 18.96 13.12
C SER A 131 1.36 19.29 11.77
N ASP A 132 2.16 19.77 10.81
CA ASP A 132 1.63 20.30 9.55
C ASP A 132 1.14 19.20 8.61
N THR A 133 1.86 18.08 8.54
CA THR A 133 1.46 16.92 7.71
C THR A 133 0.34 16.13 8.36
N ALA A 134 0.37 15.95 9.69
CA ALA A 134 -0.69 15.27 10.41
C ALA A 134 -2.04 16.01 10.32
N TYR A 135 -2.01 17.35 10.32
CA TYR A 135 -3.21 18.18 10.18
C TYR A 135 -4.00 17.91 8.88
N ILE A 136 -3.34 17.48 7.80
CA ILE A 136 -3.98 17.13 6.53
C ILE A 136 -4.32 15.64 6.47
N LEU A 137 -3.42 14.79 6.97
CA LEU A 137 -3.56 13.35 6.88
C LEU A 137 -4.73 12.82 7.73
N GLU A 138 -4.88 13.31 8.97
CA GLU A 138 -5.89 12.80 9.89
C GLU A 138 -7.33 13.02 9.36
N PRO A 139 -7.74 14.23 8.91
CA PRO A 139 -9.07 14.42 8.32
C PRO A 139 -9.27 13.57 7.06
N PHE A 140 -8.25 13.42 6.23
CA PHE A 140 -8.32 12.63 5.00
C PHE A 140 -8.58 11.15 5.30
N VAL A 141 -7.84 10.57 6.25
CA VAL A 141 -8.00 9.17 6.66
C VAL A 141 -9.36 8.94 7.32
N ARG A 142 -9.82 9.85 8.17
CA ARG A 142 -11.16 9.78 8.76
C ARG A 142 -12.26 9.79 7.67
N GLU A 143 -12.14 10.63 6.66
CA GLU A 143 -13.11 10.66 5.55
C GLU A 143 -13.05 9.39 4.68
N LEU A 144 -11.85 8.85 4.43
CA LEU A 144 -11.70 7.56 3.73
C LEU A 144 -12.45 6.45 4.47
N PHE A 145 -12.23 6.28 5.78
CA PHE A 145 -12.92 5.24 6.55
C PHE A 145 -14.44 5.43 6.59
N LYS A 146 -14.93 6.67 6.70
CA LYS A 146 -16.37 6.96 6.58
C LYS A 146 -16.94 6.50 5.24
N GLY A 147 -16.20 6.71 4.15
CA GLY A 147 -16.60 6.28 2.81
C GLY A 147 -16.89 4.78 2.74
N PHE A 148 -16.10 3.95 3.42
CA PHE A 148 -16.30 2.49 3.46
C PHE A 148 -17.41 2.04 4.42
N LEU A 149 -17.68 2.78 5.49
CA LEU A 149 -18.81 2.52 6.40
C LEU A 149 -20.19 2.80 5.75
N VAL A 150 -20.22 3.63 4.71
CA VAL A 150 -21.45 4.05 4.02
C VAL A 150 -21.79 3.17 2.81
N ILE A 151 -20.89 2.28 2.38
CA ILE A 151 -21.20 1.30 1.34
C ILE A 151 -22.14 0.26 1.96
N PRO A 152 -23.44 0.24 1.64
CA PRO A 152 -24.32 -0.81 2.11
C PRO A 152 -23.76 -2.13 1.55
N ALA A 153 -23.85 -3.21 2.32
CA ALA A 153 -23.69 -4.57 1.82
C ALA A 153 -24.64 -4.77 0.63
N ALA A 154 -24.17 -4.43 -0.56
CA ALA A 154 -24.92 -4.43 -1.79
C ALA A 154 -24.14 -5.28 -2.78
N VAL A 155 -24.64 -6.51 -2.90
CA VAL A 155 -24.45 -7.47 -3.99
C VAL A 155 -23.19 -8.32 -3.90
N GLY A 156 -23.38 -9.60 -3.55
CA GLY A 156 -22.41 -10.68 -3.66
C GLY A 156 -22.74 -11.85 -2.76
#